data_AF-A0A852KVK4-F1
#
_entry.id   AF-A0A852KVK4-F1
#
_cell.length_a   1.000
_cell.length_b   1.000
_cell.length_c   1.000
_cell.angle_alpha   90.00
_cell.angle_beta   90.00
_cell.angle_gamma   90.00
#
_symmetry.space_group_name_H-M   'P 1'
#
loop_
_entity.id
_entity.type
_entity.pdbx_description
1 polymer ?
#
loop_
_entity_poly.entity_id
_entity_poly.type
_entity_poly.pdbx_seq_one_letter_code
_entity_poly.pdbx_strand_id
1 'polypeptide(L)'
;MEEPLALHPVKLYVYDVSKGMARRLSPLMLGKSTAGAPALPLPAPPPPPHTSIIVHKDEFFFGSAGISSCAPGGTILGPPDSVIDLGNTEVTEEIFLEYLSSLGESTFR
;
A
#
# COMPACT_ATOMS: atom_id res chain seq x y z
N MET A 1 13.21 -14.81 32.78
CA MET A 1 11.79 -15.06 32.51
C MET A 1 11.58 -14.58 31.10
N GLU A 2 11.39 -15.48 30.14
CA GLU A 2 11.00 -15.09 28.79
C GLU A 2 9.53 -14.64 28.85
N GLU A 3 9.26 -13.37 28.55
CA GLU A 3 7.89 -12.95 28.28
C GLU A 3 7.38 -13.72 27.05
N PRO A 4 6.12 -14.19 27.06
CA PRO A 4 5.57 -14.88 25.91
C PRO A 4 5.63 -13.95 24.70
N LEU A 5 6.16 -14.45 23.58
CA LEU A 5 6.24 -13.70 22.32
C LEU A 5 4.83 -13.22 21.94
N ALA A 6 4.59 -11.92 22.05
CA ALA A 6 3.35 -11.32 21.66
C ALA A 6 3.31 -11.26 20.12
N LEU A 7 2.40 -12.01 19.52
CA LEU A 7 2.17 -11.97 18.08
C LEU A 7 1.17 -10.86 17.74
N HIS A 8 1.58 -9.97 16.83
CA HIS A 8 0.81 -8.82 16.38
C HIS A 8 0.34 -9.05 14.94
N PRO A 9 -0.98 -9.05 14.66
CA PRO A 9 -1.48 -9.26 13.31
C PRO A 9 -1.11 -8.08 12.41
N VAL A 10 -0.70 -8.39 11.18
CA VAL A 10 -0.31 -7.42 10.15
C VAL A 10 -1.25 -7.56 8.96
N LYS A 11 -1.81 -6.45 8.50
CA LYS A 11 -2.69 -6.41 7.33
C LYS A 11 -2.16 -5.42 6.29
N LEU A 12 -2.44 -5.71 5.03
CA LEU A 12 -2.21 -4.81 3.91
C LEU A 12 -3.55 -4.26 3.46
N TYR A 13 -3.72 -2.95 3.54
CA TYR A 13 -4.85 -2.26 2.94
C TYR A 13 -4.49 -1.85 1.53
N VAL A 14 -5.42 -2.06 0.61
CA VAL A 14 -5.27 -1.80 -0.82
C VAL A 14 -6.35 -0.82 -1.25
N TYR A 15 -5.93 0.25 -1.91
CA TYR A 15 -6.79 1.34 -2.38
C TYR A 15 -6.60 1.57 -3.89
N ASP A 16 -7.69 1.49 -4.66
CA ASP A 16 -7.72 1.96 -6.04
C ASP A 16 -7.89 3.48 -6.05
N VAL A 17 -6.77 4.21 -6.10
CA VAL A 17 -6.74 5.68 -6.19
C VAL A 17 -7.51 6.19 -7.41
N SER A 18 -7.59 5.39 -8.47
CA SER A 18 -8.33 5.75 -9.67
C SER A 18 -9.84 5.57 -9.51
N LYS A 19 -10.31 4.90 -8.45
CA LYS A 19 -11.71 4.49 -8.25
C LYS A 19 -12.29 3.79 -9.48
N GLY A 20 -11.49 2.93 -10.11
CA GLY A 20 -11.84 2.23 -11.35
C GLY A 20 -11.67 3.05 -12.64
N MET A 21 -11.22 4.31 -12.57
CA MET A 21 -11.02 5.16 -13.75
C MET A 21 -9.80 4.72 -14.57
N ALA A 22 -8.72 4.26 -13.93
CA ALA A 22 -7.55 3.73 -14.64
C ALA A 22 -7.94 2.50 -15.47
N ARG A 23 -8.84 1.65 -14.94
CA ARG A 23 -9.38 0.49 -15.66
C ARG A 23 -10.22 0.87 -16.88
N ARG A 24 -10.87 2.04 -16.87
CA ARG A 24 -11.74 2.52 -17.96
C ARG A 24 -11.01 3.38 -18.98
N LEU A 25 -10.03 4.17 -18.56
CA LEU A 25 -9.32 5.15 -19.39
C LEU A 25 -7.95 4.67 -19.89
N SER A 26 -7.35 3.64 -19.29
CA SER A 26 -6.07 3.09 -19.78
C SER A 26 -6.08 2.72 -21.27
N PRO A 27 -7.17 2.20 -21.89
CA PRO A 27 -7.16 1.89 -23.31
C PRO A 27 -7.16 3.14 -24.21
N LEU A 28 -7.64 4.27 -23.70
CA LEU A 28 -7.80 5.52 -24.46
C LEU A 28 -6.55 6.41 -24.38
N MET A 29 -5.88 6.42 -23.23
CA MET A 29 -4.71 7.27 -22.98
C MET A 29 -3.39 6.59 -23.32
N LEU A 30 -3.28 5.27 -23.15
CA LEU A 30 -2.07 4.50 -23.43
C LEU A 30 -2.04 4.02 -24.89
N GLY A 31 -2.34 4.94 -25.81
CA GLY A 31 -2.64 4.68 -27.21
C GLY A 31 -1.90 3.47 -27.80
N LYS A 32 -2.66 2.41 -28.14
CA LYS A 32 -2.24 1.45 -29.17
C LYS A 32 -2.24 2.18 -30.51
N SER A 33 -1.19 2.96 -30.74
CA SER A 33 -0.85 3.53 -32.04
C SER A 33 0.58 3.11 -32.35
N THR A 34 0.75 1.84 -32.71
CA THR A 34 1.88 1.39 -33.51
C THR A 34 1.38 0.42 -34.57
N ALA A 35 1.78 0.75 -35.80
CA ALA A 35 1.60 0.00 -37.01
C ALA A 35 1.65 -1.54 -36.84
N GLY A 36 0.70 -2.22 -37.48
CA GLY A 36 0.98 -3.43 -38.25
C GLY A 36 1.45 -4.71 -37.55
N ALA A 37 1.30 -4.86 -36.22
CA ALA A 37 1.53 -6.14 -35.55
C ALA A 37 0.22 -6.71 -34.97
N PRO A 38 -0.08 -8.01 -35.13
CA PRO A 38 -1.21 -8.65 -34.44
C PRO A 38 -0.87 -8.78 -32.96
N ALA A 39 -1.04 -7.69 -32.22
CA ALA A 39 -0.83 -7.63 -30.79
C ALA A 39 -2.02 -8.27 -30.09
N LEU A 40 -1.85 -9.52 -29.62
CA LEU A 40 -2.64 -10.05 -28.52
C LEU A 40 -2.78 -8.93 -27.46
N PRO A 41 -4.01 -8.56 -27.06
CA PRO A 41 -4.19 -7.55 -26.04
C PRO A 41 -3.92 -8.22 -24.70
N LEU A 42 -2.66 -8.27 -24.27
CA LEU A 42 -2.42 -8.26 -22.84
C LEU A 42 -2.66 -6.81 -22.39
N PRO A 43 -3.74 -6.51 -21.65
CA PRO A 43 -3.90 -5.19 -21.07
C PRO A 43 -2.67 -4.93 -20.20
N ALA A 44 -2.04 -3.77 -20.39
CA ALA A 44 -1.02 -3.31 -19.45
C ALA A 44 -1.64 -3.38 -18.04
N PRO A 45 -0.98 -4.03 -17.07
CA PRO A 45 -1.51 -4.10 -15.73
C PRO A 45 -1.71 -2.66 -15.22
N PRO A 46 -2.83 -2.36 -14.55
CA PRO A 46 -3.05 -1.04 -13.96
C PRO A 46 -1.89 -0.69 -13.01
N PRO A 47 -1.58 0.61 -12.81
CA PRO A 47 -0.57 1.01 -11.84
C PRO A 47 -0.88 0.37 -10.49
N PRO A 48 0.16 -0.01 -9.71
CA PRO A 48 -0.06 -0.62 -8.43
C PRO A 48 -0.93 0.31 -7.56
N PRO A 49 -1.97 -0.23 -6.91
CA PRO A 49 -2.85 0.55 -6.04
C PRO A 49 -2.05 1.22 -4.93
N HIS A 50 -2.58 2.30 -4.35
CA HIS A 50 -2.01 2.82 -3.10
C HIS A 50 -2.20 1.76 -2.03
N THR A 51 -1.17 1.52 -1.23
CA THR A 51 -1.19 0.48 -0.20
C THR A 51 -0.64 1.02 1.10
N SER A 52 -1.11 0.43 2.20
CA SER A 52 -0.69 0.77 3.55
C SER A 52 -0.63 -0.47 4.43
N ILE A 53 0.25 -0.44 5.43
CA ILE A 53 0.43 -1.53 6.40
C ILE A 53 -0.32 -1.18 7.67
N ILE A 54 -1.12 -2.12 8.15
CA ILE A 54 -1.88 -2.00 9.37
C ILE A 54 -1.27 -2.95 10.39
N VAL A 55 -0.73 -2.38 11.46
CA VAL A 55 -0.10 -3.10 12.56
C VAL A 55 -0.23 -2.26 13.83
N HIS A 56 -0.26 -2.88 15.01
CA HIS A 56 -0.45 -2.18 16.29
C HIS A 56 -1.70 -1.27 16.35
N LYS A 57 -2.73 -1.58 15.54
CA LYS A 57 -4.01 -0.84 15.41
C LYS A 57 -3.94 0.46 14.61
N ASP A 58 -2.78 0.82 14.08
CA ASP A 58 -2.60 2.00 13.23
C ASP A 58 -2.30 1.59 11.78
N GLU A 59 -2.57 2.52 10.86
CA GLU A 59 -2.28 2.42 9.45
C GLU A 59 -1.07 3.29 9.10
N PHE A 60 -0.08 2.68 8.44
CA PHE A 60 1.18 3.29 8.05
C PHE A 60 1.33 3.28 6.53
N PHE A 61 1.68 4.43 5.96
CA PHE A 61 1.85 4.59 4.51
C PHE A 61 2.96 5.59 4.20
N PHE A 62 3.43 5.54 2.96
CA PHE A 62 4.41 6.50 2.43
C PHE A 62 3.75 7.38 1.37
N GLY A 63 3.90 8.69 1.51
CA GLY A 63 3.35 9.69 0.60
C GLY A 63 4.32 10.84 0.35
N SER A 64 3.83 11.93 -0.24
CA SER A 64 4.64 13.11 -0.56
C SER A 64 5.23 13.83 0.65
N ALA A 65 4.70 13.59 1.85
CA ALA A 65 5.18 14.16 3.11
C ALA A 65 6.06 13.17 3.90
N GLY A 66 6.48 12.06 3.28
CA GLY A 66 7.24 11.01 3.94
C GLY A 66 6.37 9.88 4.49
N ILE A 67 6.92 9.16 5.47
CA ILE A 67 6.21 8.12 6.21
C ILE A 67 5.21 8.79 7.15
N SER A 68 3.96 8.34 7.12
CA SER A 68 2.88 8.89 7.93
C SER A 68 2.02 7.77 8.50
N SER A 69 1.35 8.07 9.62
CA SER A 69 0.40 7.15 10.25
C SER A 69 -0.96 7.82 10.49
N CYS A 70 -2.01 7.00 10.53
CA CYS A 70 -3.36 7.42 10.91
C CYS A 70 -4.16 6.22 11.44
N ALA A 71 -5.37 6.48 11.96
CA ALA A 71 -6.30 5.42 12.26
C ALA A 71 -6.69 4.67 10.96
N PRO A 72 -6.89 3.33 10.97
CA PRO A 72 -7.20 2.56 9.77
C PRO A 72 -8.43 3.09 9.01
N GLY A 73 -8.25 3.40 7.72
CA GLY A 73 -9.26 4.03 6.86
C GLY A 73 -9.49 5.52 7.14
N GLY A 74 -8.60 6.17 7.90
CA GLY A 74 -8.70 7.56 8.32
C GLY A 74 -8.18 8.58 7.29
N THR A 75 -7.64 8.11 6.16
CA THR A 75 -7.19 8.97 5.07
C THR A 75 -8.37 9.49 4.24
N ILE A 76 -8.11 10.44 3.33
CA ILE A 76 -9.12 10.93 2.37
C ILE A 76 -9.64 9.84 1.41
N LEU A 77 -8.92 8.71 1.31
CA LEU A 77 -9.34 7.57 0.49
C LEU A 77 -10.51 6.82 1.13
N GLY A 78 -10.73 6.98 2.44
CA GLY A 78 -11.78 6.31 3.19
C GLY A 78 -11.47 4.83 3.45
N PRO A 79 -12.47 3.94 3.47
CA PRO A 79 -12.23 2.52 3.70
C PRO A 79 -11.49 1.86 2.53
N PRO A 80 -10.65 0.83 2.79
CA PRO A 80 -9.90 0.13 1.76
C PRO A 80 -10.81 -0.67 0.82
N ASP A 81 -10.40 -0.79 -0.45
CA ASP A 81 -11.08 -1.63 -1.44
C ASP A 81 -10.85 -3.12 -1.15
N SER A 82 -9.67 -3.45 -0.62
CA SER A 82 -9.33 -4.82 -0.22
C SER A 82 -8.42 -4.82 1.00
N VAL A 83 -8.63 -5.80 1.87
CA VAL A 83 -7.80 -6.07 3.05
C VAL A 83 -7.18 -7.45 2.87
N ILE A 84 -5.85 -7.49 2.85
CA ILE A 84 -5.08 -8.74 2.71
C ILE A 84 -4.39 -9.02 4.05
N ASP A 85 -4.56 -10.23 4.56
CA ASP A 85 -3.86 -10.69 5.76
C ASP A 85 -2.40 -11.05 5.40
N LEU A 86 -1.44 -10.43 6.09
CA LEU A 86 -0.01 -10.70 5.92
C LEU A 86 0.54 -11.65 6.99
N GLY A 87 -0.27 -12.03 7.98
CA GLY A 87 0.12 -12.88 9.09
C GLY A 87 0.41 -12.09 10.36
N ASN A 88 1.42 -12.54 11.12
CA ASN A 88 1.76 -11.94 12.41
C ASN A 88 3.24 -11.54 12.45
N THR A 89 3.54 -10.51 13.23
CA THR A 89 4.89 -10.07 13.56
C THR A 89 5.13 -10.18 15.07
N GLU A 90 6.37 -10.47 15.47
CA GLU A 90 6.83 -10.43 16.87
C GLU A 90 7.42 -9.05 17.23
N VAL A 91 7.52 -8.16 16.24
CA VAL A 91 8.06 -6.82 16.42
C VAL A 91 7.08 -6.00 17.25
N THR A 92 7.56 -5.45 18.37
CA THR A 92 6.80 -4.56 19.23
C THR A 92 6.59 -3.19 18.57
N GLU A 93 5.55 -2.47 19.00
CA GLU A 93 5.23 -1.13 18.48
C GLU A 93 6.40 -0.14 18.58
N GLU A 94 7.13 -0.17 19.71
CA GLU A 94 8.30 0.70 19.93
C GLU A 94 9.39 0.48 18.88
N ILE A 95 9.84 -0.76 18.71
CA ILE A 95 10.85 -1.13 17.70
C ILE A 95 10.37 -0.81 16.29
N PHE A 96 9.07 -1.03 16.01
CA PHE A 96 8.50 -0.72 14.70
C PHE A 96 8.54 0.78 14.40
N LEU A 97 8.16 1.63 15.37
CA LEU A 97 8.19 3.09 15.21
C LEU A 97 9.62 3.63 15.09
N GLU A 98 10.56 3.09 15.86
CA GLU A 98 11.98 3.44 15.75
C GLU A 98 12.51 3.10 14.34
N TYR A 99 12.17 1.91 13.83
CA TYR A 99 12.51 1.50 12.48
C TYR A 99 11.94 2.45 11.42
N LEU A 100 10.67 2.83 11.52
CA LEU A 100 10.05 3.80 10.61
C LEU A 100 10.71 5.18 10.68
N SER A 101 11.06 5.66 11.88
CA SER A 101 11.78 6.93 12.05
C SER A 101 13.13 6.90 11.32
N SER A 102 13.89 5.82 11.50
CA SER A 102 15.18 5.63 10.83
C SER A 102 15.05 5.58 9.30
N LEU A 103 13.98 4.95 8.80
CA LEU A 103 13.68 4.92 7.36
C LEU A 103 13.34 6.31 6.80
N GLY A 104 12.57 7.11 7.53
CA GLY A 104 12.18 8.47 7.13
C GLY A 104 13.36 9.45 7.08
N GLU A 105 14.37 9.24 7.91
CA GLU A 105 15.59 10.06 7.93
C GLU A 105 16.61 9.68 6.85
N SER A 106 16.49 8.49 6.25
CA SER A 106 17.47 7.94 5.31
C SER A 106 16.92 7.80 3.89
N THR A 107 16.18 6.72 3.63
CA THR A 107 15.81 6.27 2.29
C THR A 107 14.51 6.89 1.80
N PHE A 108 13.60 7.23 2.71
CA PHE A 108 12.25 7.70 2.43
C PHE A 108 12.05 9.15 2.87
N ARG A 109 12.97 10.03 2.47
CA ARG A 109 12.93 11.47 2.76
C ARG A 109 11.95 12.23 1.87
#